data_AF-A0A2H5C5K5-F1
#
_entry.id   AF-A0A2H5C5K5-F1
#
_cell.length_a   1.000
_cell.length_b   1.000
_cell.length_c   1.000
_cell.angle_alpha   90.00
_cell.angle_beta   90.00
_cell.angle_gamma   90.00
#
_symmetry.space_group_name_H-M   'P 1'
#
loop_
_entity.id
_entity.type
_entity.pdbx_description
1 polymer ?
#
loop_
_entity_poly.entity_id
_entity_poly.type
_entity_poly.pdbx_seq_one_letter_code
_entity_poly.pdbx_strand_id
1 'polypeptide(L)' 'MRDFLDAIRDDIIVLVRTKGYTLADVRDTLKNAGYEVGEKALRDIIREAESKKPSRRSSLKQHLKRQIQPGKMASI' A
#
# COMPACT_ATOMS: atom_id res chain seq x y z
N MET A 1 -0.80 12.76 -13.43
CA MET A 1 -0.94 11.33 -13.84
C MET A 1 -0.01 10.39 -13.08
N ARG A 2 1.19 10.83 -12.64
CA ARG A 2 2.05 10.03 -11.74
C ARG A 2 1.43 9.89 -10.33
N ASP A 3 0.51 10.78 -9.98
CA ASP A 3 -0.14 10.89 -8.68
C ASP A 3 -0.95 9.65 -8.29
N PHE A 4 -1.59 8.99 -9.26
CA PHE A 4 -2.36 7.77 -8.99
C PHE A 4 -1.44 6.58 -8.72
N LEU A 5 -0.45 6.34 -9.59
CA LEU A 5 0.51 5.24 -9.42
C LEU A 5 1.35 5.42 -8.15
N ASP A 6 1.68 6.65 -7.78
CA ASP A 6 2.34 6.94 -6.50
C ASP A 6 1.41 6.68 -5.31
N ALA A 7 0.11 7.00 -5.41
CA ALA A 7 -0.86 6.76 -4.34
C ALA A 7 -1.10 5.27 -4.06
N ILE A 8 -1.10 4.41 -5.09
CA ILE A 8 -1.28 2.95 -4.95
C ILE A 8 0.03 2.17 -4.94
N ARG A 9 1.16 2.86 -4.88
CA ARG A 9 2.49 2.26 -5.00
C ARG A 9 2.74 1.18 -3.96
N ASP A 10 2.44 1.50 -2.70
CA ASP A 10 2.62 0.56 -1.57
C ASP A 10 1.70 -0.66 -1.72
N ASP A 11 0.47 -0.47 -2.18
CA ASP A 11 -0.46 -1.57 -2.41
C ASP A 11 0.03 -2.51 -3.52
N ILE A 12 0.58 -1.98 -4.62
CA ILE A 12 1.21 -2.77 -5.69
C ILE A 12 2.36 -3.62 -5.12
N ILE A 13 3.20 -3.03 -4.27
CA ILE A 13 4.32 -3.74 -3.65
C ILE A 13 3.82 -4.89 -2.76
N VAL A 14 2.80 -4.64 -1.94
CA VAL A 14 2.19 -5.66 -1.06
C VAL A 14 1.55 -6.78 -1.88
N LEU A 15 0.83 -6.45 -2.96
CA LEU A 15 0.23 -7.45 -3.85
C LEU A 15 1.28 -8.40 -4.40
N VAL A 16 2.38 -7.88 -4.95
CA VAL A 16 3.40 -8.73 -5.56
C VAL A 16 4.24 -9.47 -4.52
N ARG A 17 4.66 -8.81 -3.44
CA ARG A 17 5.65 -9.36 -2.50
C ARG A 17 5.04 -10.20 -1.39
N THR A 18 3.86 -9.81 -0.91
CA THR A 18 3.23 -10.47 0.24
C THR A 18 2.16 -11.44 -0.22
N LYS A 19 1.37 -11.07 -1.22
CA LYS A 19 0.26 -11.90 -1.70
C LYS A 19 0.61 -12.78 -2.90
N GLY A 20 1.79 -12.61 -3.49
CA GLY A 20 2.28 -13.46 -4.57
C GLY A 20 1.61 -13.21 -5.93
N TYR A 21 0.98 -12.05 -6.12
CA TYR A 21 0.44 -11.68 -7.43
C TYR A 21 1.56 -11.46 -8.44
N THR A 22 1.33 -11.86 -9.68
CA THR A 22 2.28 -11.59 -10.75
C THR A 22 2.12 -10.17 -11.28
N LEU A 23 3.18 -9.65 -11.91
CA LEU A 23 3.13 -8.39 -12.64
C LEU A 23 2.03 -8.38 -13.71
N ALA A 24 1.77 -9.53 -14.34
CA ALA A 24 0.72 -9.68 -15.34
C ALA A 24 -0.67 -9.50 -14.72
N ASP A 25 -0.93 -10.10 -13.57
CA ASP A 25 -2.23 -10.01 -12.88
C ASP A 25 -2.53 -8.57 -12.42
N VAL A 26 -1.51 -7.88 -11.87
CA VAL A 26 -1.65 -6.48 -11.47
C VAL A 26 -1.90 -5.60 -12.69
N ARG A 27 -1.18 -5.83 -13.79
CA ARG A 27 -1.39 -5.11 -15.05
C ARG A 27 -2.79 -5.35 -15.61
N ASP A 28 -3.25 -6.59 -15.61
CA ASP A 28 -4.58 -6.96 -16.11
C ASP A 28 -5.69 -6.31 -15.27
N THR A 29 -5.54 -6.31 -13.95
CA THR A 29 -6.45 -5.64 -13.02
C THR A 29 -6.53 -4.13 -13.28
N LEU A 30 -5.37 -3.47 -13.43
CA LEU A 30 -5.32 -2.04 -13.73
C LEU A 30 -5.96 -1.75 -15.09
N LYS A 31 -5.69 -2.58 -16.09
CA LYS A 31 -6.29 -2.46 -17.43
C LYS A 31 -7.80 -2.64 -17.40
N ASN A 32 -8.32 -3.63 -16.68
CA ASN A 32 -9.76 -3.86 -16.51
C ASN A 32 -10.45 -2.70 -15.77
N ALA A 33 -9.73 -2.01 -14.88
CA ALA A 33 -10.21 -0.80 -14.21
C ALA A 33 -10.12 0.47 -15.09
N GLY A 34 -9.67 0.36 -16.35
CA GLY A 34 -9.54 1.47 -17.28
C GLY A 34 -8.21 2.23 -17.19
N TYR A 35 -7.22 1.69 -16.47
CA TYR A 35 -5.88 2.26 -16.36
C TYR A 35 -4.89 1.53 -17.25
N GLU A 36 -4.34 2.25 -18.23
CA GLU A 36 -3.27 1.72 -19.07
C GLU A 36 -1.91 1.98 -18.41
N VAL A 37 -1.28 0.91 -17.93
CA VAL A 37 0.02 0.96 -17.24
C VAL A 37 1.03 0.08 -17.95
N GLY A 38 2.16 0.68 -18.33
CA GLY A 38 3.26 -0.04 -18.96
C GLY A 38 3.95 -1.00 -17.99
N GLU A 39 4.30 -2.20 -18.46
CA GLU A 39 4.99 -3.20 -17.65
C GLU A 39 6.31 -2.67 -17.07
N LYS A 40 7.01 -1.82 -17.82
CA LYS A 40 8.22 -1.14 -17.37
C LYS A 40 7.96 -0.28 -16.11
N ALA A 41 6.83 0.43 -16.06
CA ALA A 41 6.49 1.26 -14.90
C ALA A 41 6.23 0.41 -13.64
N LEU A 42 5.50 -0.70 -13.79
CA LEU A 42 5.28 -1.64 -12.67
C LEU A 42 6.59 -2.28 -12.20
N ARG A 43 7.47 -2.68 -13.14
CA ARG A 43 8.80 -3.20 -12.82
C ARG A 43 9.66 -2.17 -12.08
N ASP A 44 9.66 -0.92 -12.54
CA ASP A 44 10.42 0.15 -11.90
C ASP A 44 9.88 0.44 -10.48
N ILE A 45 8.56 0.43 -10.25
CA ILE A 45 7.94 0.57 -8.92
C ILE A 45 8.45 -0.50 -7.95
N ILE A 46 8.44 -1.77 -8.37
CA ILE A 46 8.89 -2.89 -7.54
C ILE A 46 10.40 -2.79 -7.28
N ARG A 47 11.20 -2.49 -8.32
CA ARG A 47 12.66 -2.34 -8.17
C ARG A 47 13.04 -1.19 -7.25
N GLU A 48 12.34 -0.07 -7.34
CA GLU A 48 12.58 1.09 -6.48
C GLU A 48 12.19 0.80 -5.03
N ALA A 49 11.13 -0.01 -4.81
CA ALA A 49 10.75 -0.48 -3.48
C ALA A 49 11.81 -1.39 -2.83
N GLU A 50 12.51 -2.22 -3.63
CA GLU A 50 13.64 -3.03 -3.14
C GLU A 50 14.86 -2.18 -2.77
N SER A 51 15.06 -1.07 -3.49
CA SER A 51 16.24 -0.20 -3.34
C SER A 51 16.12 0.76 -2.16
N LYS A 52 14.90 1.20 -1.84
CA LYS A 52 14.60 1.96 -0.62
C LYS A 52 14.40 0.97 0.52
N LYS A 53 15.46 0.70 1.28
CA LYS A 53 15.34 0.09 2.62
C LYS A 53 14.14 0.74 3.32
N PRO A 54 13.21 -0.02 3.92
CA PRO A 54 12.07 0.53 4.62
C PRO A 54 12.62 1.38 5.77
N SER A 55 12.77 2.69 5.53
CA SER A 55 12.91 3.64 6.61
C SER A 55 11.62 3.49 7.39
N ARG A 56 11.73 2.91 8.58
CA ARG A 56 10.67 2.54 9.51
C ARG A 56 9.73 3.72 9.78
N ARG A 57 8.86 4.06 8.83
CA ARG A 57 7.75 4.96 9.08
C ARG A 57 6.67 4.13 9.74
N SER A 58 6.88 3.96 11.04
CA SER A 58 5.87 3.65 12.03
C SER A 58 4.67 4.59 11.84
N SER A 59 3.69 4.15 11.05
CA SER A 59 2.30 4.58 11.20
C SER A 59 1.44 3.33 11.22
N LEU A 60 1.72 2.52 12.24
CA LEU A 60 0.80 1.51 12.74
C LEU A 60 -0.52 2.25 13.09
N LYS A 61 -1.59 1.95 12.34
CA LYS A 61 -2.98 2.03 12.80
C LYS A 61 -3.46 3.41 13.27
N GLN A 62 -3.92 4.24 12.35
CA GLN A 62 -4.86 5.33 12.68
C GLN A 62 -6.18 5.22 11.90
N HIS A 63 -6.77 4.03 11.87
CA HIS A 63 -8.19 3.90 11.52
C HIS A 63 -8.98 2.86 12.33
N LEU A 64 -8.38 2.13 13.27
CA LEU A 64 -9.14 1.09 13.98
C LEU A 64 -8.70 0.88 15.43
N LYS A 65 -9.12 1.79 16.31
CA LYS A 65 -9.44 1.43 17.70
C LYS A 65 -10.31 2.49 18.39
N ARG A 66 -11.62 2.22 18.36
CA ARG A 66 -12.49 2.19 19.55
C ARG A 66 -12.13 3.23 20.63
N GLN A 67 -12.74 4.41 20.58
CA GLN A 67 -13.07 5.14 21.81
C GLN A 67 -14.23 4.41 22.50
N ILE A 68 -13.93 3.30 23.15
CA ILE A 68 -14.70 2.83 24.30
C ILE A 68 -13.97 3.50 25.48
N GLN A 69 -14.58 4.52 26.08
CA GLN A 69 -14.11 5.08 27.35
C GLN A 69 -14.71 4.25 28.49
N PRO A 70 -13.95 3.42 29.22
CA PRO A 70 -14.39 2.94 30.51
C PRO A 70 -14.02 3.96 31.60
N GLY A 71 -15.05 4.48 32.26
CA GLY A 71 -15.05 4.79 33.70
C GLY A 71 -14.02 5.79 34.23
N LYS A 72 -14.39 7.07 34.26
CA LYS A 72 -13.83 8.02 35.23
C LYS A 72 -14.52 7.78 36.59
N MET A 73 -13.97 6.88 37.39
CA MET A 73 -14.28 6.76 38.81
C MET A 73 -12.97 6.52 39.56
N ALA A 74 -12.43 7.59 40.14
CA ALA A 74 -11.61 7.61 41.36
C ALA A 74 -10.91 8.96 41.46
N SER A 75 -11.26 9.75 42.46
CA SER A 75 -10.30 10.28 43.43
C SER A 75 -11.07 10.95 44.56
N ILE A 76 -10.96 10.30 45.74
CA ILE A 76 -10.76 10.84 47.10
C ILE A 76 -11.31 12.24 47.41
#